data_AF-A0A9P0PCW4-F1
#
_entry.id   AF-A0A9P0PCW4-F1
#
_cell.length_a   1.000
_cell.length_b   1.000
_cell.length_c   1.000
_cell.angle_alpha   90.00
_cell.angle_beta   90.00
_cell.angle_gamma   90.00
#
_symmetry.space_group_name_H-M   'P 1'
#
loop_
_entity.id
_entity.type
_entity.pdbx_description
1 polymer ?
#
loop_
_entity_poly.entity_id
_entity_poly.type
_entity_poly.pdbx_seq_one_letter_code
_entity_poly.pdbx_strand_id
1 'polypeptide(L)'
;MREGRLLAEESPGRLLQIFDTDTLEEVFLILSKRQEEGRLDDISSYPVADDQNNCMVEMMPYTGSTVSVTSTVATMEIGHGSQDILTTKDKRRMPRKRLDGNRVKALMDKNWKQFYRNVTGIIFLLTFPIIQISVFVKAVGDDVKSIPLAIVNDETMATSCPNFDFKGTAVPYDDGCHFSNISCRFLTYLDHPMIHKVKYDDVESGKQGVMRGHVAGVLYMSNNFTAYAEKRVDKGKDIEEEDLELSEIKVWMDMSNRQIGQAIKYKLIDLYRHFQEDIFSDCKFLPGFAKYPVNVDFYYGHEDDTFTIYMLPGSLITIMFFMGAMMTSQTIITDRHDGVWDRSTVAGVTSLEITLTHFLLQAAVTLVQVSLVIITAFAVFQMEYNGQMWLIFLIVFMQGICGMSYGFWVSVIASDHSMANTILTGIFLPMMLLCGLMWPTEAMPIGLRYFARSLPFTISIEALRNVSKKGWLITNPGVYNGMCVSLFWTLLFGLVSVYLIKTKR
;
A
#
# COMPACT_ATOMS: atom_id res chain seq x y z
N MET A 1 28.25 39.10 0.17
CA MET A 1 28.23 37.81 -0.57
C MET A 1 26.78 37.42 -0.79
N ARG A 2 26.39 36.98 -1.99
CA ARG A 2 25.01 36.55 -2.33
C ARG A 2 25.10 35.34 -3.27
N GLU A 3 24.28 34.31 -3.04
CA GLU A 3 24.28 33.05 -3.81
C GLU A 3 25.66 32.36 -3.91
N GLY A 4 26.49 32.50 -2.86
CA GLY A 4 27.84 31.93 -2.83
C GLY A 4 28.87 32.65 -3.70
N ARG A 5 28.53 33.78 -4.34
CA ARG A 5 29.48 34.66 -5.07
C ARG A 5 29.74 35.93 -4.25
N LEU A 6 31.00 36.37 -4.22
CA LEU A 6 31.37 37.68 -3.67
C LEU A 6 30.85 38.78 -4.59
N LEU A 7 30.24 39.82 -4.01
CA LEU A 7 29.67 40.95 -4.75
C LEU A 7 30.73 42.02 -5.08
N ALA A 8 31.62 42.27 -4.12
CA ALA A 8 32.80 43.14 -4.22
C ALA A 8 33.78 42.75 -3.10
N GLU A 9 35.07 43.02 -3.30
CA GLU A 9 36.13 42.81 -2.32
C GLU A 9 36.93 44.11 -2.16
N GLU A 10 36.37 45.04 -1.37
CA GLU A 10 36.95 46.37 -1.14
C GLU A 10 36.61 46.88 0.27
N SER A 11 37.34 47.90 0.74
CA SER A 11 37.07 48.52 2.04
C SER A 11 35.73 49.30 2.04
N PRO A 12 34.99 49.34 3.18
CA PRO A 12 33.68 50.00 3.24
C PRO A 12 33.68 51.47 2.77
N GLY A 13 34.68 52.25 3.16
CA GLY A 13 34.80 53.66 2.75
C GLY A 13 35.05 53.81 1.24
N ARG A 14 35.82 52.90 0.63
CA ARG A 14 36.10 52.93 -0.80
C ARG A 14 34.87 52.55 -1.63
N LEU A 15 34.07 51.61 -1.15
CA LEU A 15 32.81 51.23 -1.77
C LEU A 15 31.80 52.38 -1.79
N LEU A 16 31.66 53.10 -0.67
CA LEU A 16 30.79 54.29 -0.63
C LEU A 16 31.25 55.36 -1.62
N GLN A 17 32.57 55.53 -1.81
CA GLN A 17 33.14 56.49 -2.75
C GLN A 17 33.00 56.06 -4.23
N ILE A 18 33.12 54.77 -4.54
CA ILE A 18 32.97 54.24 -5.91
C ILE A 18 31.51 54.38 -6.38
N PHE A 19 30.56 54.14 -5.48
CA PHE A 19 29.13 54.13 -5.80
C PHE A 19 28.41 55.45 -5.48
N ASP A 20 29.12 56.43 -4.90
CA ASP A 20 28.60 57.75 -4.50
C ASP A 20 27.32 57.65 -3.65
N THR A 21 27.40 56.86 -2.58
CA THR A 21 26.29 56.56 -1.67
C THR A 21 26.70 56.79 -0.22
N ASP A 22 25.75 57.19 0.62
CA ASP A 22 26.00 57.46 2.04
C ASP A 22 25.95 56.19 2.91
N THR A 23 25.38 55.09 2.38
CA THR A 23 25.14 53.86 3.14
C THR A 23 25.58 52.59 2.38
N LEU A 24 26.05 51.58 3.11
CA LEU A 24 26.50 50.31 2.51
C LEU A 24 25.32 49.46 2.03
N GLU A 25 24.13 49.71 2.56
CA GLU A 25 22.88 49.10 2.15
C GLU A 25 22.52 49.47 0.70
N GLU A 26 22.76 50.72 0.30
CA GLU A 26 22.58 51.17 -1.08
C GLU A 26 23.63 50.55 -2.01
N VAL A 27 24.89 50.49 -1.58
CA VAL A 27 25.94 49.77 -2.31
C VAL A 27 25.56 48.31 -2.53
N PHE A 28 25.07 47.64 -1.49
CA PHE A 28 24.64 46.24 -1.56
C PHE A 28 23.45 46.06 -2.53
N LEU A 29 22.50 46.99 -2.53
CA LEU A 29 21.37 46.98 -3.46
C LEU A 29 21.83 47.16 -4.92
N ILE A 30 22.74 48.09 -5.18
CA ILE A 30 23.30 48.34 -6.52
C ILE A 30 24.05 47.11 -7.03
N LEU A 31 24.91 46.52 -6.20
CA LEU A 31 25.66 45.31 -6.54
C LEU A 31 24.72 44.11 -6.78
N SER A 32 23.65 44.01 -5.99
CA SER A 32 22.63 42.97 -6.14
C SER A 32 21.86 43.10 -7.46
N LYS A 33 21.51 44.32 -7.88
CA LYS A 33 20.87 44.57 -9.20
C LYS A 33 21.82 44.25 -10.35
N ARG A 34 23.10 44.66 -10.26
CA ARG A 34 24.11 44.33 -11.27
C ARG A 34 24.36 42.82 -11.38
N GLN A 35 24.18 42.06 -10.30
CA GLN A 35 24.28 40.60 -10.32
C GLN A 35 23.14 39.98 -11.14
N GLU A 36 21.92 40.47 -10.95
CA GLU A 36 20.73 40.03 -11.72
C GLU A 36 20.85 40.41 -13.20
N GLU A 37 21.48 41.53 -13.51
CA GLU A 37 21.75 41.97 -14.88
C GLU A 37 22.98 41.31 -15.53
N GLY A 38 23.74 40.50 -14.78
CA GLY A 38 24.96 39.83 -15.28
C GLY A 38 26.15 40.77 -15.52
N ARG A 39 26.15 41.97 -14.94
CA ARG A 39 27.15 43.05 -15.17
C ARG A 39 28.13 43.22 -14.01
N LEU A 40 28.42 42.15 -13.28
CA LEU A 40 29.27 42.25 -12.08
C LEU A 40 30.74 42.53 -12.40
N ASP A 41 31.22 42.14 -13.58
CA ASP A 41 32.63 42.19 -13.95
C ASP A 41 33.09 43.60 -14.42
N ASP A 42 32.14 44.52 -14.66
CA ASP A 42 32.35 45.93 -15.05
C ASP A 42 32.97 46.79 -13.91
N ILE A 43 33.20 46.24 -12.71
CA ILE A 43 33.72 46.97 -11.54
C ILE A 43 35.26 47.12 -11.61
N SER A 44 35.94 46.26 -12.39
CA SER A 44 37.40 46.24 -12.52
C SER A 44 38.00 47.42 -13.30
N SER A 45 37.18 48.30 -13.87
CA SER A 45 37.60 49.43 -14.73
C SER A 45 37.70 50.80 -14.03
N TYR A 46 37.54 50.88 -12.71
CA TYR A 46 37.76 52.14 -11.98
C TYR A 46 39.25 52.33 -11.67
N PRO A 47 39.85 53.49 -12.01
CA PRO A 47 41.27 53.72 -11.81
C PRO A 47 41.63 53.70 -10.32
N VAL A 48 42.64 52.91 -9.98
CA VAL A 48 43.31 52.91 -8.68
C VAL A 48 44.03 54.25 -8.53
N ALA A 49 43.51 55.13 -7.67
CA ALA A 49 44.23 56.33 -7.26
C ALA A 49 45.21 55.91 -6.16
N ASP A 50 46.49 55.83 -6.51
CA ASP A 50 47.59 55.68 -5.57
C ASP A 50 47.74 56.99 -4.78
N ASP A 51 47.64 56.90 -3.46
CA ASP A 51 47.66 58.05 -2.55
C ASP A 51 49.12 58.49 -2.32
N GLN A 52 49.75 59.00 -3.38
CA GLN A 52 51.07 59.65 -3.35
C GLN A 52 51.32 60.44 -4.64
N ASN A 53 50.66 61.58 -4.79
CA ASN A 53 51.28 62.85 -5.21
C ASN A 53 50.23 63.90 -5.59
N ASN A 54 50.42 65.07 -4.99
CA ASN A 54 49.72 66.31 -5.25
C ASN A 54 49.95 66.76 -6.71
N CYS A 55 48.91 66.86 -7.54
CA CYS A 55 48.91 67.72 -8.73
C CYS A 55 47.47 68.07 -9.12
N MET A 56 47.09 69.32 -8.83
CA MET A 56 45.97 69.99 -9.47
C MET A 56 46.26 70.14 -10.98
N VAL A 57 45.31 69.80 -11.85
CA VAL A 57 45.28 70.35 -13.21
C VAL A 57 43.82 70.59 -13.62
N GLU A 58 43.52 71.87 -13.85
CA GLU A 58 42.28 72.39 -14.43
C GLU A 58 42.04 71.89 -15.86
N MET A 59 40.76 71.81 -16.23
CA MET A 59 40.30 71.62 -17.61
C MET A 59 40.64 72.82 -18.49
N MET A 60 41.24 72.58 -19.67
CA MET A 60 41.01 73.38 -20.90
C MET A 60 41.23 72.55 -22.18
N PRO A 61 40.63 72.95 -23.33
CA PRO A 61 40.31 72.04 -24.43
C PRO A 61 41.33 72.01 -25.60
N TYR A 62 41.32 70.86 -26.29
CA TYR A 62 41.67 70.58 -27.69
C TYR A 62 42.47 71.60 -28.52
N THR A 63 43.58 71.15 -29.15
CA THR A 63 43.82 71.18 -30.62
C THR A 63 45.17 70.52 -30.99
N GLY A 64 45.24 69.83 -32.14
CA GLY A 64 46.46 69.76 -32.95
C GLY A 64 47.41 68.55 -32.80
N SER A 65 47.24 67.58 -33.70
CA SER A 65 48.21 66.64 -34.32
C SER A 65 49.68 66.51 -33.85
N THR A 66 50.06 65.25 -33.60
CA THR A 66 51.30 64.48 -33.94
C THR A 66 52.67 64.89 -33.39
N VAL A 67 53.34 63.99 -32.62
CA VAL A 67 54.45 63.10 -33.04
C VAL A 67 55.09 62.42 -31.79
N SER A 68 55.49 61.16 -31.98
CA SER A 68 56.16 60.20 -31.08
C SER A 68 57.48 60.66 -30.44
N VAL A 69 57.80 60.20 -29.22
CA VAL A 69 59.12 59.61 -28.83
C VAL A 69 58.96 58.66 -27.62
N THR A 70 59.64 57.51 -27.72
CA THR A 70 59.96 56.44 -26.74
C THR A 70 60.49 56.89 -25.37
N SER A 71 60.17 56.12 -24.31
CA SER A 71 60.93 56.09 -23.06
C SER A 71 61.04 54.68 -22.48
N THR A 72 62.28 54.27 -22.26
CA THR A 72 62.75 53.09 -21.51
C THR A 72 62.28 53.11 -20.06
N VAL A 73 61.89 51.96 -19.49
CA VAL A 73 61.77 51.81 -18.03
C VAL A 73 62.46 50.51 -17.58
N ALA A 74 63.29 50.68 -16.56
CA ALA A 74 64.17 49.71 -15.94
C ALA A 74 63.42 48.63 -15.16
N THR A 75 64.07 47.47 -15.08
CA THR A 75 63.71 46.35 -14.20
C THR A 75 63.90 46.72 -12.73
N MET A 76 62.87 46.48 -11.91
CA MET A 76 62.99 46.40 -10.45
C MET A 76 62.40 45.05 -10.01
N GLU A 77 63.23 44.22 -9.40
CA GLU A 77 62.84 42.95 -8.79
C GLU A 77 61.97 43.22 -7.56
N ILE A 78 60.76 42.64 -7.54
CA ILE A 78 59.90 42.58 -6.36
C ILE A 78 59.92 41.12 -5.88
N GLY A 79 60.38 40.96 -4.63
CA GLY A 79 60.57 39.68 -3.96
C GLY A 79 59.28 38.88 -3.76
N HIS A 80 59.50 37.58 -3.54
CA HIS A 80 58.50 36.53 -3.28
C HIS A 80 57.28 36.98 -2.45
N GLY A 81 56.15 37.14 -3.14
CA GLY A 81 54.81 36.92 -2.61
C GLY A 81 54.29 35.57 -3.12
N SER A 82 53.92 34.70 -2.20
CA SER A 82 53.42 33.33 -2.35
C SER A 82 52.76 33.01 -3.71
N GLN A 83 53.43 32.20 -4.52
CA GLN A 83 52.74 31.51 -5.61
C GLN A 83 51.72 30.54 -5.00
N ASP A 84 50.45 30.74 -5.32
CA ASP A 84 49.39 29.78 -5.06
C ASP A 84 49.71 28.44 -5.75
N ILE A 85 50.15 27.47 -4.95
CA ILE A 85 50.48 26.09 -5.35
C ILE A 85 49.22 25.27 -5.71
N LEU A 86 48.02 25.86 -5.77
CA LEU A 86 46.75 25.12 -5.79
C LEU A 86 46.04 24.97 -7.13
N THR A 87 46.67 25.26 -8.27
CA THR A 87 46.04 25.02 -9.59
C THR A 87 46.90 24.25 -10.59
N THR A 88 47.67 23.26 -10.14
CA THR A 88 47.94 22.09 -11.00
C THR A 88 46.79 21.11 -10.84
N LYS A 89 45.82 21.15 -11.77
CA LYS A 89 44.83 20.08 -11.94
C LYS A 89 45.53 18.83 -12.46
N ASP A 90 46.32 18.21 -11.60
CA ASP A 90 46.52 16.77 -11.65
C ASP A 90 45.14 16.14 -11.52
N LYS A 91 44.62 15.57 -12.61
CA LYS A 91 43.55 14.58 -12.55
C LYS A 91 44.11 13.32 -11.85
N ARG A 92 44.47 13.43 -10.57
CA ARG A 92 44.62 12.28 -9.70
C ARG A 92 43.26 11.62 -9.70
N ARG A 93 43.17 10.46 -10.38
CA ARG A 93 42.07 9.52 -10.19
C ARG A 93 41.98 9.29 -8.69
N MET A 94 41.02 9.93 -8.03
CA MET A 94 40.80 9.68 -6.61
C MET A 94 40.62 8.17 -6.45
N PRO A 95 41.39 7.52 -5.56
CA PRO A 95 41.26 6.09 -5.36
C PRO A 95 39.79 5.81 -5.02
N ARG A 96 39.21 4.78 -5.64
CA ARG A 96 37.87 4.27 -5.28
C ARG A 96 37.85 4.11 -3.77
N LYS A 97 37.19 5.02 -3.04
CA LYS A 97 37.09 4.97 -1.58
C LYS A 97 36.47 3.61 -1.23
N ARG A 98 37.29 2.75 -0.63
CA ARG A 98 36.89 1.41 -0.18
C ARG A 98 36.01 1.58 1.05
N LEU A 99 35.02 0.69 1.22
CA LEU A 99 34.20 0.65 2.43
C LEU A 99 35.11 0.45 3.64
N ASP A 100 35.05 1.38 4.60
CA ASP A 100 35.82 1.29 5.85
C ASP A 100 34.90 0.85 7.00
N GLY A 101 35.16 -0.34 7.54
CA GLY A 101 34.35 -0.94 8.60
C GLY A 101 34.26 -0.09 9.87
N ASN A 102 35.30 0.69 10.19
CA ASN A 102 35.31 1.56 11.36
C ASN A 102 34.32 2.72 11.21
N ARG A 103 34.21 3.27 9.99
CA ARG A 103 33.24 4.33 9.67
C ARG A 103 31.82 3.80 9.68
N VAL A 104 31.60 2.62 9.09
CA VAL A 104 30.30 1.94 9.11
C VAL A 104 29.84 1.66 10.55
N LYS A 105 30.74 1.19 11.42
CA LYS A 105 30.43 0.96 12.84
C LYS A 105 30.05 2.26 13.57
N ALA A 106 30.78 3.34 13.33
CA ALA A 106 30.47 4.65 13.91
C ALA A 106 29.12 5.21 13.42
N LEU A 107 28.79 5.04 12.14
CA LEU A 107 27.51 5.42 11.56
C LEU A 107 26.35 4.58 12.10
N MET A 108 26.57 3.28 12.31
CA MET A 108 25.58 2.42 12.97
C MET A 108 25.29 2.89 14.40
N ASP A 109 26.31 3.23 15.18
CA ASP A 109 26.12 3.75 16.54
C ASP A 109 25.39 5.11 16.54
N LYS A 110 25.74 6.01 15.60
CA LYS A 110 25.01 7.27 15.38
C LYS A 110 23.53 7.01 15.08
N ASN A 111 23.24 6.17 14.09
CA ASN A 111 21.87 5.91 13.66
C ASN A 111 21.06 5.20 14.75
N TRP A 112 21.68 4.27 15.50
CA TRP A 112 21.06 3.63 16.66
C TRP A 112 20.68 4.64 17.75
N LYS A 113 21.58 5.56 18.09
CA LYS A 113 21.32 6.64 19.05
C LYS A 113 20.23 7.60 18.56
N GLN A 114 20.23 7.95 17.28
CA GLN A 114 19.18 8.78 16.68
C GLN A 114 17.81 8.10 16.77
N PHE A 115 17.76 6.79 16.50
CA PHE A 115 16.56 5.99 16.62
C PHE A 115 16.07 5.94 18.08
N TYR A 116 16.93 5.55 19.02
CA TYR A 116 16.58 5.41 20.45
C TYR A 116 16.12 6.73 21.10
N ARG A 117 16.67 7.87 20.66
CA ARG A 117 16.23 9.19 21.17
C ARG A 117 14.81 9.57 20.72
N ASN A 118 14.31 9.00 19.63
CA ASN A 118 12.95 9.23 19.15
C ASN A 118 12.00 8.11 19.61
N VAL A 119 11.80 8.00 20.91
CA VAL A 119 10.96 6.96 21.53
C VAL A 119 9.53 6.97 20.98
N THR A 120 8.94 8.15 20.79
CA THR A 120 7.59 8.30 20.25
C THR A 120 7.48 7.71 18.84
N GLY A 121 8.47 7.95 17.98
CA GLY A 121 8.54 7.37 16.64
C GLY A 121 8.64 5.84 16.68
N ILE A 122 9.44 5.28 17.61
CA ILE A 122 9.58 3.83 17.77
C ILE A 122 8.25 3.19 18.20
N ILE A 123 7.60 3.74 19.22
CA ILE A 123 6.31 3.22 19.71
C ILE A 123 5.30 3.23 18.58
N PHE A 124 5.21 4.33 17.83
CA PHE A 124 4.31 4.42 16.68
C PHE A 124 4.66 3.37 15.61
N LEU A 125 5.93 3.24 15.22
CA LEU A 125 6.38 2.26 14.21
C LEU A 125 6.11 0.80 14.59
N LEU A 126 6.13 0.46 15.88
CA LEU A 126 5.85 -0.91 16.35
C LEU A 126 4.35 -1.16 16.57
N THR A 127 3.59 -0.15 17.02
CA THR A 127 2.15 -0.29 17.30
C THR A 127 1.29 -0.15 16.05
N PHE A 128 1.68 0.70 15.10
CA PHE A 128 0.89 0.99 13.92
C PHE A 128 0.61 -0.27 13.05
N PRO A 129 1.59 -1.18 12.79
CA PRO A 129 1.31 -2.43 12.08
C PRO A 129 0.36 -3.36 12.84
N ILE A 130 0.44 -3.39 14.18
CA ILE A 130 -0.45 -4.18 15.04
C ILE A 130 -1.88 -3.66 14.95
N ILE A 131 -2.05 -2.33 14.98
CA ILE A 131 -3.36 -1.69 14.82
C ILE A 131 -3.92 -2.00 13.43
N GLN A 132 -3.12 -1.86 12.37
CA GLN A 132 -3.57 -2.14 11.00
C GLN A 132 -4.02 -3.59 10.81
N ILE A 133 -3.26 -4.58 11.27
CA ILE A 133 -3.67 -5.98 11.13
C ILE A 133 -4.89 -6.30 12.00
N SER A 134 -5.00 -5.70 13.19
CA SER A 134 -6.14 -5.90 14.08
C SER A 134 -7.43 -5.32 13.50
N VAL A 135 -7.36 -4.12 12.94
CA VAL A 135 -8.48 -3.50 12.23
C VAL A 135 -8.84 -4.32 11.01
N PHE A 136 -7.85 -4.76 10.23
CA PHE A 136 -8.07 -5.58 9.03
C PHE A 136 -8.82 -6.87 9.35
N VAL A 137 -8.36 -7.65 10.33
CA VAL A 137 -8.99 -8.92 10.71
C VAL A 137 -10.41 -8.73 11.21
N LYS A 138 -10.68 -7.65 11.97
CA LYS A 138 -12.03 -7.37 12.50
C LYS A 138 -12.98 -6.75 11.48
N ALA A 139 -12.47 -6.01 10.50
CA ALA A 139 -13.29 -5.28 9.55
C ALA A 139 -13.59 -6.08 8.27
N VAL A 140 -12.75 -7.05 7.91
CA VAL A 140 -12.81 -7.73 6.62
C VAL A 140 -13.18 -9.20 6.81
N GLY A 141 -14.26 -9.62 6.17
CA GLY A 141 -14.54 -11.04 5.89
C GLY A 141 -15.25 -11.83 6.99
N ASP A 142 -15.79 -11.18 8.02
CA ASP A 142 -16.75 -11.80 8.96
C ASP A 142 -18.11 -12.00 8.28
N ASP A 143 -18.90 -12.96 8.78
CA ASP A 143 -20.20 -13.31 8.21
C ASP A 143 -21.20 -12.17 8.33
N VAL A 144 -22.02 -12.00 7.28
CA VAL A 144 -23.09 -10.99 7.30
C VAL A 144 -24.16 -11.40 8.30
N LYS A 145 -24.58 -10.45 9.15
CA LYS A 145 -25.51 -10.69 10.26
C LYS A 145 -26.77 -9.83 10.11
N SER A 146 -27.92 -10.37 10.51
CA SER A 146 -29.20 -9.67 10.64
C SER A 146 -29.70 -8.94 9.40
N ILE A 147 -29.64 -9.59 8.22
CA ILE A 147 -30.15 -9.00 6.98
C ILE A 147 -31.69 -9.12 6.93
N PRO A 148 -32.43 -8.02 6.73
CA PRO A 148 -33.88 -8.08 6.63
C PRO A 148 -34.34 -8.76 5.35
N LEU A 149 -35.05 -9.89 5.46
CA LEU A 149 -35.65 -10.63 4.35
C LEU A 149 -37.17 -10.61 4.51
N ALA A 150 -37.88 -10.08 3.50
CA ALA A 150 -39.33 -10.11 3.50
C ALA A 150 -39.81 -11.55 3.28
N ILE A 151 -40.71 -12.02 4.14
CA ILE A 151 -41.36 -13.31 4.05
C ILE A 151 -42.84 -13.07 3.73
N VAL A 152 -43.27 -13.59 2.58
CA VAL A 152 -44.66 -13.62 2.14
C VAL A 152 -45.04 -15.09 2.02
N ASN A 153 -45.87 -15.57 2.95
CA ASN A 153 -46.30 -16.97 3.00
C ASN A 153 -47.82 -17.03 2.93
N ASP A 154 -48.36 -17.27 1.73
CA ASP A 154 -49.82 -17.31 1.50
C ASP A 154 -50.48 -18.59 2.03
N GLU A 155 -49.69 -19.58 2.47
CA GLU A 155 -50.24 -20.83 3.02
C GLU A 155 -50.69 -20.68 4.47
N THR A 156 -49.85 -20.09 5.33
CA THR A 156 -50.15 -19.94 6.77
C THR A 156 -50.35 -18.49 7.20
N MET A 157 -50.08 -17.52 6.32
CA MET A 157 -50.06 -16.09 6.59
C MET A 157 -49.15 -15.71 7.79
N ALA A 158 -48.18 -16.57 8.11
CA ALA A 158 -47.29 -16.47 9.26
C ALA A 158 -45.82 -16.33 8.84
N THR A 159 -45.07 -15.50 9.57
CA THR A 159 -43.63 -15.27 9.35
C THR A 159 -42.71 -16.07 10.27
N SER A 160 -43.21 -16.34 11.46
CA SER A 160 -42.64 -17.27 12.40
C SER A 160 -43.74 -18.27 12.71
N CYS A 161 -43.36 -19.54 12.84
CA CYS A 161 -44.28 -20.62 13.19
C CYS A 161 -44.02 -20.98 14.67
N PRO A 162 -44.51 -20.18 15.63
CA PRO A 162 -44.33 -20.47 17.05
C PRO A 162 -45.02 -21.80 17.38
N ASN A 163 -44.34 -22.65 18.15
CA ASN A 163 -44.79 -24.01 18.51
C ASN A 163 -44.91 -25.00 17.34
N PHE A 164 -44.15 -24.79 16.27
CA PHE A 164 -44.02 -25.75 15.19
C PHE A 164 -43.34 -27.04 15.68
N ASP A 165 -43.99 -28.19 15.51
CA ASP A 165 -43.38 -29.50 15.74
C ASP A 165 -42.87 -30.06 14.42
N PHE A 166 -41.60 -30.49 14.42
CA PHE A 166 -41.00 -31.17 13.26
C PHE A 166 -41.63 -32.55 13.05
N LYS A 167 -42.12 -33.19 14.12
CA LYS A 167 -42.71 -34.53 14.06
C LYS A 167 -44.06 -34.50 13.33
N GLY A 168 -44.18 -35.32 12.29
CA GLY A 168 -45.41 -35.44 11.50
C GLY A 168 -45.49 -34.51 10.28
N THR A 169 -44.45 -33.70 10.02
CA THR A 169 -44.39 -32.80 8.86
C THR A 169 -44.06 -33.52 7.57
N ALA A 170 -43.35 -34.64 7.67
CA ALA A 170 -43.07 -35.57 6.60
C ALA A 170 -43.29 -36.98 7.15
N VAL A 171 -44.30 -37.68 6.63
CA VAL A 171 -44.67 -39.03 7.09
C VAL A 171 -44.67 -39.98 5.90
N PRO A 172 -43.85 -41.05 5.93
CA PRO A 172 -43.82 -42.02 4.85
C PRO A 172 -45.12 -42.82 4.79
N TYR A 173 -45.64 -43.06 3.58
CA TYR A 173 -46.80 -43.92 3.32
C TYR A 173 -46.64 -44.64 1.97
N ASP A 174 -46.86 -45.96 1.95
CA ASP A 174 -46.66 -46.84 0.78
C ASP A 174 -45.35 -46.55 0.01
N ASP A 175 -45.44 -45.84 -1.11
CA ASP A 175 -44.32 -45.46 -2.00
C ASP A 175 -44.09 -43.92 -2.06
N GLY A 176 -44.84 -43.14 -1.29
CA GLY A 176 -44.83 -41.67 -1.27
C GLY A 176 -44.55 -41.10 0.13
N CYS A 177 -44.67 -39.79 0.25
CA CYS A 177 -44.50 -39.11 1.54
C CYS A 177 -45.55 -38.03 1.74
N HIS A 178 -46.34 -38.18 2.79
CA HIS A 178 -47.35 -37.21 3.14
C HIS A 178 -46.72 -36.00 3.82
N PHE A 179 -47.02 -34.80 3.31
CA PHE A 179 -46.43 -33.56 3.77
C PHE A 179 -47.45 -32.73 4.55
N SER A 180 -47.04 -32.19 5.69
CA SER A 180 -47.84 -31.27 6.48
C SER A 180 -47.02 -30.08 6.99
N ASN A 181 -47.54 -28.86 6.79
CA ASN A 181 -46.93 -27.59 7.22
C ASN A 181 -45.44 -27.45 6.82
N ILE A 182 -45.09 -27.83 5.60
CA ILE A 182 -43.70 -27.81 5.14
C ILE A 182 -43.18 -26.38 4.90
N SER A 183 -44.06 -25.43 4.57
CA SER A 183 -43.70 -24.00 4.54
C SER A 183 -43.15 -23.54 5.89
N CYS A 184 -43.86 -23.86 6.97
CA CYS A 184 -43.42 -23.57 8.33
C CYS A 184 -42.13 -24.30 8.70
N ARG A 185 -41.96 -25.54 8.26
CA ARG A 185 -40.69 -26.27 8.44
C ARG A 185 -39.53 -25.52 7.81
N PHE A 186 -39.66 -25.05 6.57
CA PHE A 186 -38.56 -24.30 5.94
C PHE A 186 -38.30 -22.96 6.63
N LEU A 187 -39.35 -22.27 7.09
CA LEU A 187 -39.20 -21.01 7.83
C LEU A 187 -38.41 -21.14 9.14
N THR A 188 -38.32 -22.33 9.76
CA THR A 188 -37.46 -22.55 10.93
C THR A 188 -35.98 -22.70 10.56
N TYR A 189 -35.64 -23.24 9.38
CA TYR A 189 -34.25 -23.21 8.88
C TYR A 189 -33.78 -21.79 8.59
N LEU A 190 -34.71 -20.87 8.29
CA LEU A 190 -34.41 -19.44 8.13
C LEU A 190 -34.16 -18.72 9.46
N ASP A 191 -34.33 -19.35 10.62
CA ASP A 191 -33.93 -18.80 11.94
C ASP A 191 -32.40 -18.87 12.12
N HIS A 192 -31.68 -18.22 11.20
CA HIS A 192 -30.23 -18.15 11.16
C HIS A 192 -29.76 -16.72 11.51
N PRO A 193 -28.62 -16.52 12.22
CA PRO A 193 -28.12 -15.19 12.60
C PRO A 193 -27.90 -14.23 11.41
N MET A 194 -27.81 -14.75 10.19
CA MET A 194 -27.71 -13.97 8.97
C MET A 194 -29.04 -13.35 8.52
N ILE A 195 -30.18 -13.98 8.81
CA ILE A 195 -31.49 -13.63 8.24
C ILE A 195 -32.41 -13.10 9.34
N HIS A 196 -32.90 -11.89 9.16
CA HIS A 196 -33.95 -11.29 9.99
C HIS A 196 -35.26 -11.29 9.20
N LYS A 197 -36.19 -12.17 9.57
CA LYS A 197 -37.48 -12.32 8.87
C LYS A 197 -38.38 -11.12 9.13
N VAL A 198 -38.92 -10.51 8.07
CA VAL A 198 -39.87 -9.37 8.13
C VAL A 198 -41.17 -9.75 7.45
N LYS A 199 -42.31 -9.54 8.11
CA LYS A 199 -43.62 -9.85 7.54
C LYS A 199 -44.05 -8.85 6.48
N TYR A 200 -44.54 -9.39 5.37
CA TYR A 200 -45.32 -8.67 4.38
C TYR A 200 -46.55 -9.50 4.02
N ASP A 201 -47.67 -8.83 3.77
CA ASP A 201 -48.94 -9.50 3.46
C ASP A 201 -49.03 -9.84 1.95
N ASP A 202 -48.49 -8.99 1.09
CA ASP A 202 -48.54 -9.16 -0.38
C ASP A 202 -47.14 -9.15 -1.01
N VAL A 203 -46.99 -9.86 -2.13
CA VAL A 203 -45.74 -9.88 -2.91
C VAL A 203 -45.40 -8.49 -3.46
N GLU A 204 -46.39 -7.73 -3.97
CA GLU A 204 -46.16 -6.36 -4.45
C GLU A 204 -45.65 -5.45 -3.33
N SER A 205 -46.22 -5.57 -2.13
CA SER A 205 -45.79 -4.77 -0.97
C SER A 205 -44.35 -5.10 -0.56
N GLY A 206 -44.00 -6.39 -0.56
CA GLY A 206 -42.63 -6.85 -0.33
C GLY A 206 -41.66 -6.33 -1.39
N LYS A 207 -42.03 -6.41 -2.68
CA LYS A 207 -41.21 -5.89 -3.79
C LYS A 207 -41.02 -4.39 -3.68
N GLN A 208 -42.05 -3.65 -3.29
CA GLN A 208 -41.94 -2.22 -3.03
C GLN A 208 -41.04 -1.94 -1.81
N GLY A 209 -41.06 -2.81 -0.80
CA GLY A 209 -40.13 -2.79 0.33
C GLY A 209 -38.67 -2.95 -0.10
N VAL A 210 -38.38 -3.85 -1.04
CA VAL A 210 -37.05 -3.99 -1.67
C VAL A 210 -36.67 -2.72 -2.42
N MET A 211 -37.57 -2.18 -3.26
CA MET A 211 -37.31 -0.95 -4.02
C MET A 211 -37.02 0.26 -3.11
N ARG A 212 -37.59 0.29 -1.90
CA ARG A 212 -37.35 1.34 -0.90
C ARG A 212 -36.13 1.06 -0.02
N GLY A 213 -35.50 -0.11 -0.13
CA GLY A 213 -34.33 -0.51 0.66
C GLY A 213 -34.66 -0.92 2.11
N HIS A 214 -35.92 -1.25 2.43
CA HIS A 214 -36.30 -1.73 3.77
C HIS A 214 -35.94 -3.21 3.99
N VAL A 215 -35.89 -4.00 2.92
CA VAL A 215 -35.57 -5.42 2.93
C VAL A 215 -34.61 -5.74 1.77
N ALA A 216 -33.72 -6.69 1.96
CA ALA A 216 -32.73 -7.11 0.95
C ALA A 216 -33.29 -8.08 -0.10
N GLY A 217 -34.48 -8.62 0.14
CA GLY A 217 -35.18 -9.50 -0.79
C GLY A 217 -36.56 -9.89 -0.29
N VAL A 218 -37.33 -10.54 -1.15
CA VAL A 218 -38.64 -11.12 -0.86
C VAL A 218 -38.57 -12.61 -1.14
N LEU A 219 -38.94 -13.41 -0.15
CA LEU A 219 -39.18 -14.83 -0.26
C LEU A 219 -40.68 -15.09 -0.26
N TYR A 220 -41.16 -15.81 -1.25
CA TYR A 220 -42.56 -16.08 -1.48
C TYR A 220 -42.85 -17.57 -1.55
N MET A 221 -43.92 -17.97 -0.86
CA MET A 221 -44.53 -19.30 -0.97
C MET A 221 -46.00 -19.13 -1.35
N SER A 222 -46.44 -19.93 -2.31
CA SER A 222 -47.81 -19.93 -2.81
C SER A 222 -48.82 -20.42 -1.76
N ASN A 223 -50.10 -20.20 -2.04
CA ASN A 223 -51.18 -20.85 -1.32
C ASN A 223 -51.13 -22.38 -1.52
N ASN A 224 -51.41 -23.16 -0.47
CA ASN A 224 -51.33 -24.63 -0.49
C ASN A 224 -49.97 -25.18 -0.95
N PHE A 225 -48.88 -24.45 -0.70
CA PHE A 225 -47.51 -24.86 -1.05
C PHE A 225 -47.18 -26.31 -0.63
N THR A 226 -47.59 -26.73 0.57
CA THR A 226 -47.34 -28.09 1.09
C THR A 226 -47.96 -29.16 0.19
N ALA A 227 -49.21 -28.97 -0.26
CA ALA A 227 -49.91 -29.93 -1.11
C ALA A 227 -49.29 -30.02 -2.52
N TYR A 228 -48.86 -28.88 -3.08
CA TYR A 228 -48.16 -28.89 -4.37
C TYR A 228 -46.75 -29.48 -4.25
N ALA A 229 -46.06 -29.27 -3.13
CA ALA A 229 -44.77 -29.90 -2.85
C ALA A 229 -44.89 -31.43 -2.76
N GLU A 230 -45.97 -31.95 -2.17
CA GLU A 230 -46.28 -33.39 -2.12
C GLU A 230 -46.52 -33.94 -3.52
N LYS A 231 -47.40 -33.28 -4.30
CA LYS A 231 -47.64 -33.65 -5.71
C LYS A 231 -46.35 -33.67 -6.55
N ARG A 232 -45.41 -32.75 -6.29
CA ARG A 232 -44.10 -32.71 -6.98
C ARG A 232 -43.28 -33.97 -6.71
N VAL A 233 -43.31 -34.49 -5.48
CA VAL A 233 -42.60 -35.73 -5.13
C VAL A 233 -43.34 -36.95 -5.70
N ASP A 234 -44.67 -37.01 -5.57
CA ASP A 234 -45.45 -38.17 -5.96
C ASP A 234 -45.57 -38.36 -7.48
N LYS A 235 -45.88 -37.29 -8.22
CA LYS A 235 -46.06 -37.38 -9.68
C LYS A 235 -44.75 -37.36 -10.45
N GLY A 236 -43.68 -36.81 -9.87
CA GLY A 236 -42.36 -36.72 -10.48
C GLY A 236 -42.39 -36.20 -11.93
N LYS A 237 -42.32 -37.11 -12.90
CA LYS A 237 -42.33 -36.80 -14.34
C LYS A 237 -43.69 -36.32 -14.86
N ASP A 238 -44.79 -36.74 -14.24
CA ASP A 238 -46.15 -36.53 -14.73
C ASP A 238 -46.83 -35.29 -14.12
N ILE A 239 -46.05 -34.38 -13.52
CA ILE A 239 -46.56 -33.14 -12.94
C ILE A 239 -46.89 -32.09 -14.02
N GLU A 240 -47.99 -31.36 -13.82
CA GLU A 240 -48.39 -30.23 -14.66
C GLU A 240 -47.54 -28.99 -14.38
N GLU A 241 -47.33 -28.13 -15.38
CA GLU A 241 -46.48 -26.93 -15.24
C GLU A 241 -47.01 -25.95 -14.17
N GLU A 242 -48.34 -25.83 -14.04
CA GLU A 242 -48.97 -24.98 -13.02
C GLU A 242 -48.73 -25.51 -11.60
N ASP A 243 -48.91 -26.82 -11.37
CA ASP A 243 -48.58 -27.50 -10.10
C ASP A 243 -47.07 -27.35 -9.77
N LEU A 244 -46.22 -27.32 -10.79
CA LEU A 244 -44.77 -27.13 -10.63
C LEU A 244 -44.41 -25.70 -10.19
N GLU A 245 -45.04 -24.67 -10.78
CA GLU A 245 -44.81 -23.27 -10.41
C GLU A 245 -45.32 -22.95 -8.99
N LEU A 246 -46.43 -23.58 -8.58
CA LEU A 246 -46.99 -23.40 -7.24
C LEU A 246 -46.18 -24.12 -6.16
N SER A 247 -45.40 -25.14 -6.50
CA SER A 247 -44.49 -25.83 -5.57
C SER A 247 -43.09 -25.18 -5.48
N GLU A 248 -42.87 -24.02 -6.11
CA GLU A 248 -41.60 -23.30 -6.07
C GLU A 248 -41.57 -22.21 -4.97
N ILE A 249 -40.46 -22.14 -4.22
CA ILE A 249 -40.18 -21.01 -3.33
C ILE A 249 -39.52 -19.91 -4.17
N LYS A 250 -40.28 -18.86 -4.49
CA LYS A 250 -39.81 -17.77 -5.36
C LYS A 250 -39.07 -16.72 -4.53
N VAL A 251 -37.86 -16.35 -4.96
CA VAL A 251 -37.04 -15.36 -4.24
C VAL A 251 -36.63 -14.23 -5.18
N TRP A 252 -36.99 -12.99 -4.83
CA TRP A 252 -36.55 -11.78 -5.51
C TRP A 252 -35.55 -11.05 -4.61
N MET A 253 -34.29 -10.91 -5.04
CA MET A 253 -33.23 -10.30 -4.23
C MET A 253 -32.78 -8.97 -4.82
N ASP A 254 -32.40 -8.05 -3.94
CA ASP A 254 -31.61 -6.88 -4.32
C ASP A 254 -30.15 -7.29 -4.59
N MET A 255 -29.66 -6.98 -5.77
CA MET A 255 -28.29 -7.23 -6.21
C MET A 255 -27.45 -5.95 -6.29
N SER A 256 -28.00 -4.80 -5.86
CA SER A 256 -27.29 -3.52 -5.78
C SER A 256 -26.07 -3.63 -4.87
N ASN A 257 -26.21 -4.33 -3.74
CA ASN A 257 -25.06 -4.83 -2.98
C ASN A 257 -24.82 -6.31 -3.31
N ARG A 258 -23.95 -6.54 -4.31
CA ARG A 258 -23.62 -7.90 -4.78
C ARG A 258 -23.10 -8.82 -3.69
N GLN A 259 -22.37 -8.31 -2.69
CA GLN A 259 -21.82 -9.14 -1.61
C GLN A 259 -22.94 -9.68 -0.72
N ILE A 260 -23.86 -8.81 -0.31
CA ILE A 260 -25.04 -9.20 0.48
C ILE A 260 -25.96 -10.12 -0.34
N GLY A 261 -26.31 -9.73 -1.56
CA GLY A 261 -27.21 -10.50 -2.41
C GLY A 261 -26.67 -11.90 -2.74
N GLN A 262 -25.36 -12.02 -3.04
CA GLN A 262 -24.74 -13.34 -3.24
C GLN A 262 -24.72 -14.14 -1.95
N ALA A 263 -24.34 -13.55 -0.81
CA ALA A 263 -24.31 -14.25 0.46
C ALA A 263 -25.70 -14.82 0.82
N ILE A 264 -26.78 -14.03 0.69
CA ILE A 264 -28.15 -14.50 0.93
C ILE A 264 -28.49 -15.65 -0.02
N LYS A 265 -28.18 -15.49 -1.31
CA LYS A 265 -28.46 -16.52 -2.32
C LYS A 265 -27.80 -17.85 -1.95
N TYR A 266 -26.50 -17.83 -1.65
CA TYR A 266 -25.77 -19.04 -1.26
C TYR A 266 -26.36 -19.64 0.01
N LYS A 267 -26.64 -18.83 1.03
CA LYS A 267 -27.17 -19.34 2.29
C LYS A 267 -28.59 -19.89 2.17
N LEU A 268 -29.46 -19.30 1.36
CA LEU A 268 -30.80 -19.83 1.12
C LEU A 268 -30.76 -21.21 0.44
N ILE A 269 -29.87 -21.38 -0.55
CA ILE A 269 -29.71 -22.68 -1.24
C ILE A 269 -29.14 -23.73 -0.28
N ASP A 270 -28.17 -23.35 0.55
CA ASP A 270 -27.57 -24.22 1.57
C ASP A 270 -28.60 -24.66 2.63
N LEU A 271 -29.40 -23.71 3.16
CA LEU A 271 -30.48 -24.02 4.09
C LEU A 271 -31.56 -24.91 3.46
N TYR A 272 -31.90 -24.67 2.18
CA TYR A 272 -32.85 -25.50 1.45
C TYR A 272 -32.34 -26.93 1.24
N ARG A 273 -31.03 -27.09 0.96
CA ARG A 273 -30.38 -28.42 0.88
C ARG A 273 -30.59 -29.21 2.18
N HIS A 274 -30.29 -28.62 3.33
CA HIS A 274 -30.45 -29.29 4.63
C HIS A 274 -31.91 -29.63 4.94
N PHE A 275 -32.81 -28.69 4.65
CA PHE A 275 -34.25 -28.91 4.76
C PHE A 275 -34.72 -30.10 3.91
N GLN A 276 -34.24 -30.21 2.67
CA GLN A 276 -34.59 -31.30 1.75
C GLN A 276 -33.99 -32.65 2.20
N GLU A 277 -32.74 -32.66 2.69
CA GLU A 277 -32.11 -33.84 3.28
C GLU A 277 -32.92 -34.39 4.46
N ASP A 278 -33.36 -33.52 5.36
CA ASP A 278 -34.11 -33.92 6.55
C ASP A 278 -35.52 -34.41 6.20
N ILE A 279 -36.22 -33.75 5.26
CA ILE A 279 -37.53 -34.24 4.77
C ILE A 279 -37.41 -35.62 4.15
N PHE A 280 -36.46 -35.80 3.24
CA PHE A 280 -36.31 -37.09 2.55
C PHE A 280 -35.85 -38.20 3.51
N SER A 281 -35.04 -37.87 4.52
CA SER A 281 -34.70 -38.78 5.61
C SER A 281 -35.94 -39.20 6.41
N ASP A 282 -36.81 -38.26 6.79
CA ASP A 282 -38.05 -38.56 7.53
C ASP A 282 -39.00 -39.45 6.71
N CYS A 283 -39.05 -39.23 5.40
CA CYS A 283 -39.79 -40.05 4.43
C CYS A 283 -39.13 -41.41 4.13
N LYS A 284 -38.00 -41.75 4.76
CA LYS A 284 -37.22 -42.97 4.50
C LYS A 284 -36.74 -43.13 3.05
N PHE A 285 -36.65 -42.03 2.30
CA PHE A 285 -35.95 -42.06 1.02
C PHE A 285 -34.45 -42.21 1.26
N LEU A 286 -33.74 -42.72 0.25
CA LEU A 286 -32.29 -42.76 0.30
C LEU A 286 -31.75 -41.32 0.42
N PRO A 287 -30.89 -41.01 1.41
CA PRO A 287 -30.41 -39.64 1.63
C PRO A 287 -29.61 -39.10 0.44
N GLY A 288 -29.07 -39.98 -0.42
CA GLY A 288 -28.43 -39.59 -1.68
C GLY A 288 -29.39 -39.01 -2.72
N PHE A 289 -30.71 -39.24 -2.59
CA PHE A 289 -31.73 -38.67 -3.49
C PHE A 289 -31.95 -37.17 -3.25
N ALA A 290 -31.73 -36.72 -2.01
CA ALA A 290 -31.80 -35.31 -1.61
C ALA A 290 -30.63 -34.49 -2.13
N LYS A 291 -29.47 -35.13 -2.24
CA LYS A 291 -28.21 -34.46 -2.55
C LYS A 291 -28.15 -34.14 -4.03
N TYR A 292 -27.66 -32.95 -4.35
CA TYR A 292 -27.29 -32.64 -5.72
C TYR A 292 -26.27 -33.69 -6.22
N PRO A 293 -26.37 -34.16 -7.47
CA PRO A 293 -25.43 -35.12 -8.06
C PRO A 293 -24.07 -34.48 -8.39
N VAL A 294 -23.62 -33.58 -7.53
CA VAL A 294 -22.36 -32.86 -7.58
C VAL A 294 -21.74 -33.00 -6.19
N ASN A 295 -20.84 -33.98 -6.03
CA ASN A 295 -20.07 -34.12 -4.80
C ASN A 295 -18.87 -33.18 -4.87
N VAL A 296 -18.85 -32.15 -4.03
CA VAL A 296 -17.77 -31.16 -3.97
C VAL A 296 -16.89 -31.47 -2.76
N ASP A 297 -15.74 -32.08 -3.02
CA ASP A 297 -14.72 -32.32 -1.99
C ASP A 297 -13.62 -31.25 -2.09
N PHE A 298 -13.23 -30.67 -0.96
CA PHE A 298 -12.20 -29.64 -0.90
C PHE A 298 -10.83 -30.23 -0.57
N TYR A 299 -9.83 -29.99 -1.43
CA TYR A 299 -8.45 -30.43 -1.16
C TYR A 299 -7.70 -29.47 -0.22
N TYR A 300 -8.00 -28.16 -0.29
CA TYR A 300 -7.42 -27.12 0.56
C TYR A 300 -8.53 -26.20 1.07
N GLY A 301 -8.52 -25.90 2.38
CA GLY A 301 -9.55 -25.09 3.04
C GLY A 301 -10.79 -25.89 3.45
N HIS A 302 -11.65 -25.26 4.25
CA HIS A 302 -12.93 -25.82 4.70
C HIS A 302 -14.11 -25.03 4.09
N GLU A 303 -15.31 -25.63 4.10
CA GLU A 303 -16.54 -24.98 3.61
C GLU A 303 -16.85 -23.69 4.39
N ASP A 304 -16.52 -23.67 5.68
CA ASP A 304 -16.71 -22.54 6.60
C ASP A 304 -15.54 -21.54 6.63
N ASP A 305 -14.58 -21.64 5.70
CA ASP A 305 -13.44 -20.72 5.63
C ASP A 305 -13.91 -19.28 5.39
N THR A 306 -13.63 -18.39 6.34
CA THR A 306 -13.96 -16.96 6.20
C THR A 306 -13.10 -16.27 5.15
N PHE A 307 -13.68 -15.26 4.49
CA PHE A 307 -12.99 -14.49 3.45
C PHE A 307 -11.73 -13.76 3.98
N THR A 308 -11.67 -13.48 5.29
CA THR A 308 -10.50 -12.94 5.98
C THR A 308 -9.25 -13.78 5.74
N ILE A 309 -9.38 -15.10 5.74
CA ILE A 309 -8.22 -16.00 5.63
C ILE A 309 -7.62 -15.96 4.21
N TYR A 310 -8.45 -15.72 3.19
CA TYR A 310 -7.99 -15.52 1.82
C TYR A 310 -7.22 -14.19 1.63
N MET A 311 -7.69 -13.12 2.28
CA MET A 311 -7.09 -11.80 2.13
C MET A 311 -5.88 -11.55 3.05
N LEU A 312 -5.78 -12.26 4.18
CA LEU A 312 -4.73 -12.07 5.20
C LEU A 312 -3.30 -12.09 4.63
N PRO A 313 -2.88 -13.05 3.78
CA PRO A 313 -1.53 -13.03 3.18
C PRO A 313 -1.24 -11.75 2.38
N GLY A 314 -2.23 -11.26 1.64
CA GLY A 314 -2.08 -10.04 0.87
C GLY A 314 -1.89 -8.83 1.77
N SER A 315 -2.67 -8.73 2.85
CA SER A 315 -2.62 -7.58 3.75
C SER A 315 -1.28 -7.51 4.46
N LEU A 316 -0.75 -8.66 4.94
CA LEU A 316 0.60 -8.76 5.52
C LEU A 316 1.69 -8.20 4.58
N ILE A 317 1.70 -8.63 3.32
CA ILE A 317 2.70 -8.19 2.33
C ILE A 317 2.57 -6.70 2.05
N THR A 318 1.35 -6.21 1.82
CA THR A 318 1.13 -4.79 1.51
C THR A 318 1.49 -3.89 2.69
N ILE A 319 1.03 -4.20 3.91
CA ILE A 319 1.35 -3.46 5.13
C ILE A 319 2.86 -3.37 5.31
N MET A 320 3.56 -4.50 5.27
CA MET A 320 5.01 -4.52 5.51
C MET A 320 5.81 -3.79 4.43
N PHE A 321 5.41 -3.89 3.17
CA PHE A 321 6.07 -3.14 2.09
C PHE A 321 5.93 -1.64 2.29
N PHE A 322 4.72 -1.14 2.49
CA PHE A 322 4.47 0.29 2.56
C PHE A 322 4.99 0.91 3.86
N MET A 323 4.97 0.16 4.96
CA MET A 323 5.65 0.55 6.20
C MET A 323 7.14 0.72 6.00
N GLY A 324 7.81 -0.26 5.39
CA GLY A 324 9.23 -0.19 5.07
C GLY A 324 9.53 1.01 4.18
N ALA A 325 8.76 1.20 3.12
CA ALA A 325 8.93 2.31 2.18
C ALA A 325 8.77 3.69 2.84
N MET A 326 7.71 3.86 3.65
CA MET A 326 7.43 5.10 4.35
C MET A 326 8.50 5.40 5.39
N MET A 327 8.90 4.42 6.19
CA MET A 327 9.94 4.58 7.22
C MET A 327 11.28 4.99 6.61
N THR A 328 11.72 4.29 5.55
CA THR A 328 12.98 4.59 4.88
C THR A 328 12.95 5.97 4.23
N SER A 329 11.89 6.28 3.48
CA SER A 329 11.78 7.56 2.78
C SER A 329 11.79 8.74 3.75
N GLN A 330 11.03 8.65 4.85
CA GLN A 330 10.98 9.69 5.87
C GLN A 330 12.35 9.90 6.53
N THR A 331 13.01 8.82 6.96
CA THR A 331 14.31 8.90 7.65
C THR A 331 15.37 9.58 6.78
N ILE A 332 15.48 9.20 5.51
CA ILE A 332 16.51 9.74 4.61
C ILE A 332 16.23 11.20 4.24
N ILE A 333 14.97 11.57 4.05
CA ILE A 333 14.61 12.96 3.76
C ILE A 333 14.87 13.85 4.99
N THR A 334 14.56 13.38 6.20
CA THR A 334 14.91 14.10 7.43
C THR A 334 16.42 14.32 7.54
N ASP A 335 17.23 13.27 7.31
CA ASP A 335 18.70 13.40 7.36
C ASP A 335 19.26 14.36 6.30
N ARG A 336 18.60 14.50 5.15
CA ARG A 336 18.95 15.50 4.12
C ARG A 336 18.53 16.91 4.53
N HIS A 337 17.31 17.07 5.02
CA HIS A 337 16.76 18.36 5.43
C HIS A 337 17.51 18.95 6.63
N ASP A 338 17.91 18.12 7.59
CA ASP A 338 18.68 18.52 8.78
C ASP A 338 20.18 18.75 8.49
N GLY A 339 20.60 18.66 7.21
CA GLY A 339 21.99 18.78 6.77
C GLY A 339 22.92 17.71 7.36
N VAL A 340 22.37 16.63 7.93
CA VAL A 340 23.13 15.53 8.53
C VAL A 340 23.84 14.72 7.45
N TRP A 341 23.18 14.54 6.30
CA TRP A 341 23.72 13.86 5.13
C TRP A 341 24.98 14.55 4.58
N ASP A 342 24.93 15.87 4.43
CA ASP A 342 26.02 16.67 3.88
C ASP A 342 27.20 16.75 4.84
N ARG A 343 26.93 16.97 6.14
CA ARG A 343 27.97 16.93 7.19
C ARG A 343 28.70 15.59 7.22
N SER A 344 27.95 14.48 7.09
CA SER A 344 28.54 13.14 7.04
C SER A 344 29.44 12.95 5.81
N THR A 345 29.01 13.48 4.65
CA THR A 345 29.80 13.44 3.42
C THR A 345 31.09 14.25 3.54
N VAL A 346 31.02 15.47 4.11
CA VAL A 346 32.18 16.35 4.32
C VAL A 346 33.19 15.72 5.29
N ALA A 347 32.72 14.99 6.31
CA ALA A 347 33.57 14.19 7.20
C ALA A 347 34.27 12.99 6.50
N GLY A 348 34.11 12.85 5.18
CA GLY A 348 34.81 11.88 4.37
C GLY A 348 34.10 10.54 4.19
N VAL A 349 32.88 10.38 4.73
CA VAL A 349 32.02 9.21 4.58
C VAL A 349 31.43 9.16 3.16
N THR A 350 31.35 7.96 2.59
CA THR A 350 30.73 7.76 1.27
C THR A 350 29.21 7.61 1.38
N SER A 351 28.46 8.05 0.36
CA SER A 351 26.99 7.88 0.34
C SER A 351 26.55 6.41 0.42
N LEU A 352 27.39 5.49 -0.07
CA LEU A 352 27.16 4.05 0.06
C LEU A 352 27.23 3.59 1.51
N GLU A 353 28.19 4.09 2.29
CA GLU A 353 28.29 3.77 3.73
C GLU A 353 27.07 4.28 4.50
N ILE A 354 26.61 5.50 4.20
CA ILE A 354 25.40 6.07 4.83
C ILE A 354 24.15 5.24 4.46
N THR A 355 23.98 4.92 3.18
CA THR A 355 22.81 4.13 2.72
C THR A 355 22.81 2.74 3.34
N LEU A 356 23.98 2.07 3.38
CA LEU A 356 24.12 0.74 3.96
C LEU A 356 23.81 0.72 5.46
N THR A 357 24.25 1.73 6.22
CA THR A 357 24.02 1.77 7.67
C THR A 357 22.55 2.02 8.01
N HIS A 358 21.86 2.87 7.24
CA HIS A 358 20.41 3.03 7.38
C HIS A 358 19.67 1.75 7.00
N PHE A 359 20.06 1.10 5.89
CA PHE A 359 19.44 -0.15 5.45
C PHE A 359 19.59 -1.26 6.50
N LEU A 360 20.79 -1.46 7.05
CA LEU A 360 21.01 -2.49 8.08
C LEU A 360 20.22 -2.22 9.37
N LEU A 361 20.19 -0.96 9.83
CA LEU A 361 19.44 -0.60 11.03
C LEU A 361 17.93 -0.78 10.82
N GLN A 362 17.40 -0.29 9.70
CA GLN A 362 15.97 -0.41 9.40
C GLN A 362 15.57 -1.86 9.16
N ALA A 363 16.43 -2.70 8.57
CA ALA A 363 16.16 -4.12 8.41
C ALA A 363 16.00 -4.83 9.77
N ALA A 364 16.78 -4.44 10.78
CA ALA A 364 16.60 -4.95 12.15
C ALA A 364 15.25 -4.51 12.75
N VAL A 365 14.81 -3.28 12.49
CA VAL A 365 13.49 -2.80 12.92
C VAL A 365 12.37 -3.55 12.19
N THR A 366 12.50 -3.76 10.88
CA THR A 366 11.54 -4.53 10.08
C THR A 366 11.44 -5.97 10.56
N LEU A 367 12.56 -6.59 10.97
CA LEU A 367 12.56 -7.93 11.57
C LEU A 367 11.63 -7.99 12.81
N VAL A 368 11.73 -6.99 13.69
CA VAL A 368 10.85 -6.87 14.86
C VAL A 368 9.39 -6.63 14.44
N GLN A 369 9.14 -5.73 13.48
CA GLN A 369 7.80 -5.46 12.98
C GLN A 369 7.13 -6.71 12.38
N VAL A 370 7.84 -7.47 11.54
CA VAL A 370 7.33 -8.72 10.96
C VAL A 370 6.99 -9.72 12.05
N SER A 371 7.86 -9.85 13.06
CA SER A 371 7.62 -10.73 14.21
C SER A 371 6.32 -10.34 14.94
N LEU A 372 6.13 -9.06 15.23
CA LEU A 372 4.93 -8.54 15.91
C LEU A 372 3.65 -8.76 15.09
N VAL A 373 3.69 -8.51 13.79
CA VAL A 373 2.52 -8.67 12.91
C VAL A 373 2.14 -10.16 12.80
N ILE A 374 3.12 -11.06 12.66
CA ILE A 374 2.88 -12.51 12.60
C ILE A 374 2.33 -13.02 13.93
N ILE A 375 2.90 -12.60 15.06
CA ILE A 375 2.37 -12.94 16.40
C ILE A 375 0.94 -12.45 16.54
N THR A 376 0.64 -11.23 16.10
CA THR A 376 -0.72 -10.68 16.18
C THR A 376 -1.69 -11.49 15.31
N ALA A 377 -1.34 -11.77 14.05
CA ALA A 377 -2.21 -12.50 13.14
C ALA A 377 -2.48 -13.94 13.61
N PHE A 378 -1.45 -14.68 14.03
CA PHE A 378 -1.57 -16.12 14.29
C PHE A 378 -1.76 -16.47 15.77
N ALA A 379 -1.18 -15.72 16.71
CA ALA A 379 -1.33 -16.00 18.14
C ALA A 379 -2.51 -15.26 18.78
N VAL A 380 -2.75 -13.99 18.41
CA VAL A 380 -3.85 -13.20 18.98
C VAL A 380 -5.17 -13.47 18.27
N PHE A 381 -5.18 -13.46 16.93
CA PHE A 381 -6.39 -13.72 16.14
C PHE A 381 -6.59 -15.19 15.76
N GLN A 382 -5.68 -16.08 16.20
CA GLN A 382 -5.78 -17.54 16.00
C GLN A 382 -6.05 -17.94 14.55
N MET A 383 -5.48 -17.21 13.59
CA MET A 383 -5.65 -17.50 12.17
C MET A 383 -5.02 -18.85 11.82
N GLU A 384 -5.74 -19.63 11.01
CA GLU A 384 -5.25 -20.92 10.57
C GLU A 384 -4.11 -20.79 9.55
N TYR A 385 -3.08 -21.63 9.71
CA TYR A 385 -2.03 -21.80 8.73
C TYR A 385 -1.56 -23.26 8.69
N ASN A 386 -1.27 -23.75 7.49
CA ASN A 386 -0.87 -25.14 7.23
C ASN A 386 0.63 -25.28 6.92
N GLY A 387 1.32 -24.17 6.64
CA GLY A 387 2.73 -24.17 6.23
C GLY A 387 3.74 -23.97 7.35
N GLN A 388 5.02 -23.99 6.97
CA GLN A 388 6.12 -23.68 7.89
C GLN A 388 6.14 -22.19 8.24
N MET A 389 6.02 -21.84 9.52
CA MET A 389 6.04 -20.45 10.01
C MET A 389 7.29 -19.68 9.58
N TRP A 390 8.44 -20.35 9.51
CA TRP A 390 9.68 -19.74 9.03
C TRP A 390 9.57 -19.23 7.58
N LEU A 391 8.89 -19.96 6.69
CA LEU A 391 8.70 -19.53 5.30
C LEU A 391 7.76 -18.32 5.20
N ILE A 392 6.70 -18.31 6.00
CA ILE A 392 5.79 -17.15 6.13
C ILE A 392 6.59 -15.92 6.58
N PHE A 393 7.39 -16.07 7.64
CA PHE A 393 8.26 -15.02 8.15
C PHE A 393 9.23 -14.51 7.09
N LEU A 394 9.92 -15.42 6.39
CA LEU A 394 10.91 -15.09 5.38
C LEU A 394 10.31 -14.30 4.21
N ILE A 395 9.17 -14.73 3.66
CA ILE A 395 8.51 -14.04 2.55
C ILE A 395 8.07 -12.64 2.95
N VAL A 396 7.44 -12.50 4.12
CA VAL A 396 6.97 -11.20 4.64
C VAL A 396 8.17 -10.28 4.94
N PHE A 397 9.26 -10.82 5.48
CA PHE A 397 10.51 -10.07 5.72
C PHE A 397 11.19 -9.61 4.44
N MET A 398 11.31 -10.48 3.43
CA MET A 398 11.82 -10.10 2.11
C MET A 398 10.98 -8.99 1.48
N GLN A 399 9.65 -9.05 1.64
CA GLN A 399 8.77 -7.99 1.18
C GLN A 399 9.00 -6.66 1.91
N GLY A 400 9.22 -6.70 3.23
CA GLY A 400 9.59 -5.51 4.00
C GLY A 400 10.90 -4.87 3.49
N ILE A 401 11.91 -5.69 3.20
CA ILE A 401 13.18 -5.24 2.59
C ILE A 401 12.97 -4.64 1.19
N CYS A 402 12.11 -5.25 0.39
CA CYS A 402 11.73 -4.72 -0.93
C CYS A 402 11.07 -3.33 -0.78
N GLY A 403 10.19 -3.18 0.20
CA GLY A 403 9.57 -1.91 0.59
C GLY A 403 10.60 -0.84 0.98
N MET A 404 11.57 -1.20 1.82
CA MET A 404 12.67 -0.30 2.19
C MET A 404 13.47 0.17 0.96
N SER A 405 13.80 -0.75 0.05
CA SER A 405 14.54 -0.42 -1.18
C SER A 405 13.75 0.54 -2.08
N TYR A 406 12.44 0.34 -2.17
CA TYR A 406 11.53 1.27 -2.83
C TYR A 406 11.49 2.64 -2.12
N GLY A 407 11.46 2.68 -0.78
CA GLY A 407 11.55 3.92 -0.01
C GLY A 407 12.85 4.69 -0.23
N PHE A 408 13.98 3.98 -0.36
CA PHE A 408 15.25 4.59 -0.77
C PHE A 408 15.14 5.24 -2.15
N TRP A 409 14.58 4.53 -3.13
CA TRP A 409 14.37 5.05 -4.47
C TRP A 409 13.52 6.33 -4.47
N VAL A 410 12.41 6.34 -3.72
CA VAL A 410 11.56 7.53 -3.56
C VAL A 410 12.32 8.68 -2.90
N SER A 411 13.12 8.44 -1.86
CA SER A 411 13.87 9.49 -1.16
C SER A 411 14.95 10.17 -2.01
N VAL A 412 15.44 9.51 -3.07
CA VAL A 412 16.37 10.12 -4.02
C VAL A 412 15.64 11.02 -5.02
N ILE A 413 14.41 10.68 -5.37
CA ILE A 413 13.60 11.45 -6.33
C ILE A 413 12.97 12.67 -5.65
N ALA A 414 12.41 12.49 -4.45
CA ALA A 414 11.73 13.54 -3.72
C ALA A 414 12.72 14.61 -3.19
N SER A 415 12.30 15.87 -3.29
CA SER A 415 12.95 17.02 -2.64
C SER A 415 12.50 17.15 -1.18
N ASP A 416 11.20 16.97 -0.95
CA ASP A 416 10.54 17.29 0.32
C ASP A 416 9.69 16.12 0.85
N HIS A 417 9.39 16.16 2.15
CA HIS A 417 8.52 15.16 2.81
C HIS A 417 7.14 15.06 2.15
N SER A 418 6.56 16.20 1.75
CA SER A 418 5.24 16.25 1.09
C SER A 418 5.28 15.52 -0.26
N MET A 419 6.28 15.79 -1.10
CA MET A 419 6.43 15.13 -2.40
C MET A 419 6.61 13.61 -2.25
N ALA A 420 7.42 13.18 -1.29
CA ALA A 420 7.61 11.75 -1.01
C ALA A 420 6.31 11.07 -0.57
N ASN A 421 5.56 11.70 0.33
CA ASN A 421 4.26 11.19 0.78
C ASN A 421 3.25 11.13 -0.37
N THR A 422 3.24 12.12 -1.27
CA THR A 422 2.38 12.11 -2.46
C THR A 422 2.75 10.95 -3.40
N ILE A 423 4.04 10.69 -3.64
CA ILE A 423 4.48 9.56 -4.48
C ILE A 423 4.08 8.22 -3.85
N LEU A 424 4.37 8.03 -2.56
CA LEU A 424 4.06 6.80 -1.84
C LEU A 424 2.55 6.53 -1.82
N THR A 425 1.75 7.53 -1.48
CA THR A 425 0.28 7.42 -1.41
C THR A 425 -0.34 7.27 -2.80
N GLY A 426 0.17 7.98 -3.80
CA GLY A 426 -0.31 7.90 -5.18
C GLY A 426 -0.08 6.53 -5.81
N ILE A 427 1.01 5.85 -5.45
CA ILE A 427 1.30 4.48 -5.91
C ILE A 427 0.63 3.42 -5.03
N PHE A 428 0.39 3.71 -3.75
CA PHE A 428 -0.25 2.81 -2.81
C PHE A 428 -1.58 2.24 -3.32
N LEU A 429 -2.52 3.12 -3.67
CA LEU A 429 -3.88 2.72 -4.01
C LEU A 429 -3.95 1.85 -5.28
N PRO A 430 -3.34 2.23 -6.43
CA PRO A 430 -3.32 1.36 -7.60
C PRO A 430 -2.65 0.01 -7.36
N MET A 431 -1.54 -0.01 -6.62
CA MET A 431 -0.82 -1.26 -6.32
C MET A 431 -1.65 -2.19 -5.43
N MET A 432 -2.37 -1.66 -4.45
CA MET A 432 -3.24 -2.43 -3.57
C MET A 432 -4.39 -3.11 -4.34
N LEU A 433 -4.92 -2.44 -5.37
CA LEU A 433 -5.98 -2.99 -6.22
C LEU A 433 -5.46 -4.06 -7.20
N LEU A 434 -4.23 -3.88 -7.70
CA LEU A 434 -3.64 -4.76 -8.73
C LEU A 434 -2.93 -5.99 -8.17
N CYS A 435 -2.52 -5.98 -6.90
CA CYS A 435 -1.70 -7.05 -6.33
C CYS A 435 -2.45 -8.36 -6.05
N GLY A 436 -3.75 -8.43 -6.34
CA GLY A 436 -4.57 -9.61 -6.10
C GLY A 436 -4.97 -9.81 -4.63
N LEU A 437 -4.84 -8.77 -3.80
CA LEU A 437 -5.25 -8.77 -2.39
C LEU A 437 -6.76 -9.02 -2.23
N MET A 438 -7.58 -8.13 -2.78
CA MET A 438 -9.04 -8.16 -2.62
C MET A 438 -9.73 -9.09 -3.60
N TRP A 439 -9.23 -9.12 -4.83
CA TRP A 439 -9.85 -9.87 -5.93
C TRP A 439 -8.81 -10.75 -6.62
N PRO A 440 -9.16 -11.99 -7.03
CA PRO A 440 -8.23 -12.86 -7.76
C PRO A 440 -7.71 -12.21 -9.04
N THR A 441 -6.45 -12.47 -9.38
CA THR A 441 -5.79 -11.91 -10.58
C THR A 441 -6.41 -12.42 -11.88
N GLU A 442 -7.12 -13.55 -11.79
CA GLU A 442 -7.85 -14.23 -12.87
C GLU A 442 -9.03 -13.39 -13.38
N ALA A 443 -9.59 -12.52 -12.53
CA ALA A 443 -10.70 -11.66 -12.93
C ALA A 443 -10.25 -10.43 -13.75
N MET A 444 -8.94 -10.16 -13.81
CA MET A 444 -8.42 -8.99 -14.51
C MET A 444 -8.36 -9.25 -16.02
N PRO A 445 -8.60 -8.23 -16.87
CA PRO A 445 -8.35 -8.34 -18.30
C PRO A 445 -6.87 -8.63 -18.56
N ILE A 446 -6.59 -9.33 -19.66
CA ILE A 446 -5.27 -9.93 -19.95
C ILE A 446 -4.12 -8.92 -19.85
N GLY A 447 -4.25 -7.71 -20.41
CA GLY A 447 -3.21 -6.68 -20.34
C GLY A 447 -2.92 -6.23 -18.91
N LEU A 448 -3.96 -6.01 -18.11
CA LEU A 448 -3.82 -5.60 -16.72
C LEU A 448 -3.22 -6.72 -15.86
N ARG A 449 -3.57 -7.98 -16.17
CA ARG A 449 -3.02 -9.16 -15.48
C ARG A 449 -1.51 -9.29 -15.66
N TYR A 450 -0.98 -9.03 -16.86
CA TYR A 450 0.47 -9.02 -17.10
C TYR A 450 1.17 -7.86 -16.39
N PHE A 451 0.57 -6.67 -16.41
CA PHE A 451 1.09 -5.53 -15.66
C PHE A 451 1.14 -5.84 -14.16
N ALA A 452 0.03 -6.34 -13.60
CA ALA A 452 -0.06 -6.74 -12.20
C ALA A 452 0.99 -7.79 -11.84
N ARG A 453 1.18 -8.83 -12.65
CA ARG A 453 2.24 -9.85 -12.42
C ARG A 453 3.66 -9.31 -12.47
N SER A 454 3.89 -8.18 -13.15
CA SER A 454 5.21 -7.55 -13.21
C SER A 454 5.56 -6.80 -11.90
N LEU A 455 4.55 -6.47 -11.09
CA LEU A 455 4.73 -5.74 -9.83
C LEU A 455 5.39 -6.62 -8.75
N PRO A 456 6.11 -6.01 -7.77
CA PRO A 456 6.81 -6.75 -6.71
C PRO A 456 5.88 -7.50 -5.75
N PHE A 457 4.58 -7.24 -5.77
CA PHE A 457 3.62 -7.74 -4.78
C PHE A 457 2.91 -9.01 -5.24
N THR A 458 2.46 -9.05 -6.48
CA THR A 458 1.44 -10.01 -6.95
C THR A 458 1.91 -11.46 -6.78
N ILE A 459 3.11 -11.77 -7.27
CA ILE A 459 3.68 -13.12 -7.18
C ILE A 459 4.09 -13.44 -5.72
N SER A 460 4.52 -12.44 -4.95
CA SER A 460 4.82 -12.61 -3.52
C SER A 460 3.56 -12.95 -2.70
N ILE A 461 2.41 -12.36 -3.03
CA ILE A 461 1.11 -12.65 -2.40
C ILE A 461 0.64 -14.06 -2.75
N GLU A 462 0.76 -14.46 -4.01
CA GLU A 462 0.48 -15.83 -4.44
C GLU A 462 1.38 -16.83 -3.69
N ALA A 463 2.67 -16.53 -3.54
CA ALA A 463 3.62 -17.37 -2.79
C ALA A 463 3.22 -17.50 -1.32
N LEU A 464 2.89 -16.39 -0.65
CA LEU A 464 2.50 -16.42 0.75
C LEU A 464 1.18 -17.18 0.96
N ARG A 465 0.19 -17.03 0.06
CA ARG A 465 -1.06 -17.82 0.07
C ARG A 465 -0.79 -19.32 -0.09
N ASN A 466 0.11 -19.69 -0.99
CA ASN A 466 0.47 -21.09 -1.22
C ASN A 466 1.16 -21.70 0.03
N VAL A 467 1.98 -20.94 0.73
CA VAL A 467 2.58 -21.41 2.00
C VAL A 467 1.53 -21.46 3.11
N SER A 468 0.74 -20.39 3.31
CA SER A 468 -0.18 -20.29 4.45
C SER A 468 -1.33 -21.28 4.37
N LYS A 469 -2.00 -21.40 3.22
CA LYS A 469 -3.19 -22.27 3.07
C LYS A 469 -2.85 -23.66 2.53
N LYS A 470 -1.94 -23.77 1.55
CA LYS A 470 -1.62 -25.07 0.93
C LYS A 470 -0.45 -25.82 1.59
N GLY A 471 0.29 -25.16 2.48
CA GLY A 471 1.44 -25.77 3.16
C GLY A 471 2.63 -26.07 2.23
N TRP A 472 2.75 -25.36 1.10
CA TRP A 472 3.80 -25.65 0.12
C TRP A 472 5.21 -25.31 0.64
N LEU A 473 6.16 -26.21 0.35
CA LEU A 473 7.57 -26.02 0.65
C LEU A 473 8.25 -25.08 -0.35
N ILE A 474 9.45 -24.58 0.01
CA ILE A 474 10.30 -23.70 -0.82
C ILE A 474 10.65 -24.27 -2.20
N THR A 475 10.65 -25.59 -2.35
CA THR A 475 10.94 -26.29 -3.61
C THR A 475 9.89 -26.04 -4.69
N ASN A 476 8.68 -25.65 -4.30
CA ASN A 476 7.60 -25.42 -5.24
C ASN A 476 7.80 -24.11 -6.03
N PRO A 477 7.56 -24.10 -7.35
CA PRO A 477 7.67 -22.91 -8.19
C PRO A 477 6.78 -21.76 -7.72
N GLY A 478 5.60 -22.06 -7.19
CA GLY A 478 4.72 -21.05 -6.63
C GLY A 478 5.31 -20.28 -5.44
N VAL A 479 6.29 -20.84 -4.74
CA VAL A 479 6.89 -20.24 -3.54
C VAL A 479 8.20 -19.53 -3.87
N TYR A 480 9.16 -20.21 -4.53
CA TYR A 480 10.44 -19.58 -4.84
C TYR A 480 10.31 -18.44 -5.86
N ASN A 481 9.34 -18.49 -6.79
CA ASN A 481 9.10 -17.39 -7.72
C ASN A 481 8.77 -16.08 -6.99
N GLY A 482 7.97 -16.12 -5.92
CA GLY A 482 7.66 -14.94 -5.11
C GLY A 482 8.91 -14.36 -4.44
N MET A 483 9.76 -15.22 -3.88
CA MET A 483 11.03 -14.79 -3.29
C MET A 483 12.01 -14.22 -4.33
N CYS A 484 12.11 -14.85 -5.50
CA CYS A 484 12.94 -14.37 -6.60
C CYS A 484 12.48 -12.99 -7.11
N VAL A 485 11.17 -12.78 -7.25
CA VAL A 485 10.60 -11.49 -7.68
C VAL A 485 10.86 -10.41 -6.63
N SER A 486 10.65 -10.71 -5.35
CA SER A 486 10.94 -9.78 -4.25
C SER A 486 12.43 -9.40 -4.22
N LEU A 487 13.32 -10.38 -4.39
CA LEU A 487 14.77 -10.16 -4.46
C LEU A 487 15.16 -9.33 -5.70
N PHE A 488 14.60 -9.64 -6.86
CA PHE A 488 14.85 -8.92 -8.11
C PHE A 488 14.50 -7.43 -7.96
N TRP A 489 13.32 -7.11 -7.44
CA TRP A 489 12.89 -5.73 -7.23
C TRP A 489 13.70 -5.01 -6.14
N THR A 490 14.06 -5.71 -5.07
CA THR A 490 14.97 -5.20 -4.03
C THR A 490 16.30 -4.75 -4.65
N LEU A 491 16.92 -5.61 -5.46
CA LEU A 491 18.17 -5.30 -6.14
C LEU A 491 18.00 -4.18 -7.18
N LEU A 492 16.92 -4.21 -7.95
CA LEU A 492 16.63 -3.19 -8.96
C LEU A 492 16.49 -1.80 -8.33
N PHE A 493 15.64 -1.64 -7.32
CA PHE A 493 15.47 -0.37 -6.62
C PHE A 493 16.76 0.08 -5.93
N GLY A 494 17.50 -0.85 -5.31
CA GLY A 494 18.80 -0.55 -4.70
C GLY A 494 19.83 -0.05 -5.71
N LEU A 495 19.98 -0.73 -6.85
CA LEU A 495 20.92 -0.35 -7.91
C LEU A 495 20.56 0.99 -8.56
N VAL A 496 19.28 1.20 -8.87
CA VAL A 496 18.79 2.46 -9.44
C VAL A 496 19.01 3.61 -8.45
N SER A 497 18.75 3.40 -7.16
CA SER A 497 19.01 4.41 -6.13
C SER A 497 20.48 4.80 -6.05
N VAL A 498 21.38 3.80 -6.03
CA VAL A 498 22.84 4.04 -6.02
C VAL A 498 23.30 4.76 -7.29
N TYR A 499 22.75 4.42 -8.45
CA TYR A 499 23.04 5.08 -9.71
C TYR A 499 22.61 6.56 -9.67
N LEU A 500 21.36 6.83 -9.25
CA LEU A 500 20.82 8.19 -9.18
C LEU A 500 21.57 9.08 -8.18
N ILE A 501 22.02 8.53 -7.05
CA ILE A 501 22.85 9.25 -6.07
C ILE A 501 24.21 9.64 -6.68
N LYS A 502 24.78 8.79 -7.54
CA LYS A 502 26.05 9.10 -8.21
C LYS A 502 25.91 10.14 -9.32
N THR A 503 24.77 10.19 -10.01
CA THR A 503 24.55 11.14 -11.11
C THR A 503 24.09 12.51 -10.65
N LYS A 504 23.44 12.63 -9.49
CA LYS A 504 23.05 13.93 -8.89
C LYS A 504 24.21 14.68 -8.21
N ARG A 505 25.38 14.04 -8.07
CA ARG A 505 26.64 14.67 -7.66
C ARG A 505 27.48 14.98 -8.88
#